data_AF-A0A257AYX0-F1
#
_entry.id   AF-A0A257AYX0-F1
#
_cell.length_a   1.000
_cell.length_b   1.000
_cell.length_c   1.000
_cell.angle_alpha   90.00
_cell.angle_beta   90.00
_cell.angle_gamma   90.00
#
_symmetry.space_group_name_H-M   'P 1'
#
loop_
_entity.id
_entity.type
_entity.pdbx_description
1 polymer ?
#
loop_
_entity_poly.entity_id
_entity_poly.type
_entity_poly.pdbx_seq_one_letter_code
_entity_poly.pdbx_strand_id
1 'polypeptide(L)'
;MRLEVRRRRFLAWAASALGGAAFALWAGADAVWAGDQDEGKLPKGFREPTLTLNELRIERVDYPDADFRAAVTIENPNRELKLTDLSYRLTLNDVECGRGRRPEKLTLPKKGALDVTFPVTGDLSTVPRLGLSALLGASLDEGVRLRYVIDVEFDVSVLWLFKRRIRAKLKGDLPLRELVVKMASARRGRRSAG
;
A
#
# COMPACT_ATOMS: atom_id res chain seq x y z
N MET A 1 -6.66 -29.71 7.77
CA MET A 1 -5.20 -29.51 7.70
C MET A 1 -4.92 -28.04 8.01
N ARG A 2 -4.44 -27.75 9.22
CA ARG A 2 -4.45 -26.41 9.84
C ARG A 2 -3.01 -25.88 9.81
N LEU A 3 -2.74 -24.86 9.01
CA LEU A 3 -1.41 -24.25 8.91
C LEU A 3 -1.21 -23.26 10.05
N GLU A 4 -0.47 -23.71 11.05
CA GLU A 4 -0.07 -22.96 12.23
C GLU A 4 1.18 -22.13 11.91
N VAL A 5 1.00 -20.82 11.72
CA VAL A 5 2.13 -19.89 11.50
C VAL A 5 2.70 -19.49 12.86
N ARG A 6 3.80 -20.14 13.26
CA ARG A 6 4.60 -19.79 14.44
C ARG A 6 5.14 -18.36 14.33
N ARG A 7 4.65 -17.47 15.19
CA ARG A 7 5.24 -16.15 15.45
C ARG A 7 6.63 -16.32 16.07
N ARG A 8 7.70 -16.07 15.31
CA ARG A 8 9.05 -15.88 15.86
C ARG A 8 9.24 -14.39 16.16
N ARG A 9 9.41 -14.07 17.44
CA ARG A 9 9.88 -12.75 17.90
C ARG A 9 11.36 -12.65 17.56
N PHE A 10 11.76 -11.69 16.74
CA PHE A 10 13.15 -11.29 16.63
C PHE A 10 13.33 -9.87 17.16
N LEU A 11 14.24 -9.75 18.13
CA LEU A 11 14.78 -8.50 18.62
C LEU A 11 15.63 -7.89 17.50
N ALA A 12 15.18 -6.78 16.93
CA ALA A 12 16.02 -5.98 16.04
C ALA A 12 17.00 -5.18 16.91
N TRP A 13 18.28 -5.53 16.82
CA TRP A 13 19.40 -4.77 17.36
C TRP A 13 19.79 -3.65 16.38
N ALA A 14 20.27 -2.54 16.91
CA ALA A 14 20.65 -1.35 16.15
C ALA A 14 21.90 -1.58 15.29
N ALA A 15 21.95 -0.97 14.10
CA ALA A 15 23.20 -0.66 13.43
C ALA A 15 23.05 0.69 12.71
N SER A 16 23.68 1.70 13.29
CA SER A 16 23.98 2.97 12.65
C SER A 16 25.23 2.84 11.78
N ALA A 17 25.30 3.70 10.77
CA ALA A 17 26.47 4.05 9.96
C ALA A 17 26.95 3.00 8.95
N LEU A 18 26.65 3.26 7.67
CA LEU A 18 27.61 3.66 6.64
C LEU A 18 26.85 3.80 5.31
N GLY A 19 27.24 4.78 4.49
CA GLY A 19 26.63 5.04 3.21
C GLY A 19 26.79 3.89 2.21
N GLY A 20 25.98 3.94 1.15
CA GLY A 20 26.09 3.05 0.00
C GLY A 20 24.89 2.11 -0.13
N ALA A 21 24.27 2.16 -1.30
CA ALA A 21 23.14 1.33 -1.68
C ALA A 21 23.42 -0.18 -1.46
N ALA A 22 22.49 -0.88 -0.83
CA ALA A 22 22.44 -2.33 -0.86
C ALA A 22 21.00 -2.78 -1.09
N PHE A 23 20.82 -3.48 -2.21
CA PHE A 23 19.63 -4.22 -2.59
C PHE A 23 19.30 -5.27 -1.51
N ALA A 24 18.05 -5.30 -1.06
CA ALA A 24 17.50 -6.43 -0.33
C ALA A 24 16.37 -7.06 -1.17
N LEU A 25 16.73 -8.13 -1.88
CA LEU A 25 15.84 -9.15 -2.41
C LEU A 25 15.46 -10.06 -1.24
N TRP A 26 14.26 -9.99 -0.66
CA TRP A 26 13.65 -11.11 0.07
C TRP A 26 12.12 -10.91 0.14
N ALA A 27 11.38 -12.00 -0.04
CA ALA A 27 9.93 -12.05 -0.04
C ALA A 27 9.39 -11.91 1.39
N GLY A 28 8.74 -10.79 1.65
CA GLY A 28 8.03 -10.43 2.87
C GLY A 28 7.70 -8.94 2.73
N ALA A 29 6.43 -8.55 2.90
CA ALA A 29 6.02 -7.17 2.72
C ALA A 29 6.59 -6.27 3.84
N ASP A 30 7.86 -5.92 3.75
CA ASP A 30 8.52 -4.99 4.67
C ASP A 30 8.25 -3.55 4.21
N ALA A 31 7.54 -2.80 5.04
CA ALA A 31 7.39 -1.36 4.88
C ALA A 31 8.78 -0.71 4.97
N VAL A 32 9.28 -0.17 3.87
CA VAL A 32 10.57 0.55 3.83
C VAL A 32 10.32 2.02 4.17
N TRP A 33 10.82 2.44 5.33
CA TRP A 33 10.74 3.82 5.81
C TRP A 33 11.73 4.71 5.06
N ALA A 34 11.22 5.71 4.36
CA ALA A 34 12.02 6.83 3.87
C ALA A 34 11.64 8.06 4.72
N GLY A 35 12.35 8.25 5.83
CA GLY A 35 12.16 9.43 6.69
C GLY A 35 12.72 10.66 5.99
N ASP A 36 11.84 11.60 5.64
CA ASP A 36 12.26 12.95 5.26
C ASP A 36 12.55 13.74 6.54
N GLN A 37 13.68 14.44 6.56
CA GLN A 37 14.12 15.23 7.69
C GLN A 37 13.29 16.49 7.75
N ASP A 38 12.39 16.61 8.73
CA ASP A 38 12.05 17.90 9.33
C ASP A 38 11.18 17.73 10.59
N GLU A 39 11.43 18.65 11.55
CA GLU A 39 10.59 19.03 12.71
C GLU A 39 10.60 18.18 13.99
N GLY A 40 11.32 18.71 14.99
CA GLY A 40 11.06 18.50 16.42
C GLY A 40 11.58 17.17 17.00
N LYS A 41 12.37 17.24 18.08
CA LYS A 41 12.73 16.03 18.84
C LYS A 41 11.45 15.38 19.36
N LEU A 42 11.15 14.19 18.85
CA LEU A 42 10.07 13.35 19.35
C LEU A 42 10.15 13.23 20.88
N PRO A 43 9.02 13.20 21.59
CA PRO A 43 9.04 12.94 23.02
C PRO A 43 9.71 11.59 23.28
N LYS A 44 10.56 11.53 24.32
CA LYS A 44 11.26 10.30 24.70
C LYS A 44 10.25 9.16 24.87
N GLY A 45 10.44 8.09 24.11
CA GLY A 45 9.58 6.90 24.14
C GLY A 45 8.47 6.86 23.09
N PHE A 46 8.33 7.87 22.23
CA PHE A 46 7.50 7.75 21.03
C PHE A 46 8.17 6.79 20.03
N ARG A 47 7.38 5.87 19.48
CA ARG A 47 7.76 4.93 18.43
C ARG A 47 6.83 5.13 17.25
N GLU A 48 7.32 5.02 16.02
CA GLU A 48 6.45 5.20 14.86
C GLU A 48 5.41 4.07 14.77
N PRO A 49 4.14 4.38 14.42
CA PRO A 49 3.16 3.36 14.09
C PRO A 49 3.66 2.49 12.94
N THR A 50 3.36 1.19 13.00
CA THR A 50 3.74 0.25 11.94
C THR A 50 2.55 0.06 11.00
N LEU A 51 2.81 0.11 9.69
CA LEU A 51 1.80 -0.15 8.67
C LEU A 51 2.06 -1.50 8.02
N THR A 52 1.03 -2.33 7.95
CA THR A 52 1.08 -3.63 7.32
C THR A 52 -0.02 -3.74 6.28
N LEU A 53 0.37 -4.03 5.04
CA LEU A 53 -0.58 -4.35 3.97
C LEU A 53 -1.03 -5.79 4.16
N ASN A 54 -2.30 -5.98 4.50
CA ASN A 54 -2.88 -7.32 4.65
C ASN A 54 -3.25 -7.90 3.29
N GLU A 55 -3.91 -7.09 2.46
CA GLU A 55 -4.42 -7.53 1.17
C GLU A 55 -4.55 -6.34 0.21
N LEU A 56 -4.25 -6.58 -1.07
CA LEU A 56 -4.62 -5.69 -2.16
C LEU A 56 -5.55 -6.46 -3.09
N ARG A 57 -6.79 -6.01 -3.20
CA ARG A 57 -7.82 -6.67 -4.01
C ARG A 57 -8.30 -5.77 -5.12
N ILE A 58 -8.52 -6.32 -6.30
CA ILE A 58 -9.17 -5.63 -7.42
C ILE A 58 -10.68 -5.76 -7.22
N GLU A 59 -11.42 -4.66 -7.07
CA GLU A 59 -12.87 -4.70 -6.91
C GLU A 59 -13.56 -4.76 -8.26
N ARG A 60 -13.21 -3.82 -9.13
CA ARG A 60 -13.82 -3.61 -10.43
C ARG A 60 -12.77 -3.18 -11.44
N VAL A 61 -12.96 -3.58 -12.69
CA VAL A 61 -12.12 -3.11 -13.80
C VAL A 61 -13.01 -2.70 -14.96
N ASP A 62 -12.99 -1.41 -15.27
CA ASP A 62 -13.73 -0.75 -16.34
C ASP A 62 -12.74 0.05 -17.20
N TYR A 63 -11.98 -0.66 -18.04
CA TYR A 63 -10.88 -0.06 -18.80
C TYR A 63 -11.28 1.29 -19.46
N PRO A 64 -10.48 2.35 -19.28
CA PRO A 64 -9.12 2.35 -18.70
C PRO A 64 -9.05 2.33 -17.17
N ASP A 65 -10.16 2.49 -16.46
CA ASP A 65 -10.20 2.59 -15.00
C ASP A 65 -10.22 1.23 -14.30
N ALA A 66 -9.62 1.17 -13.12
CA ALA A 66 -9.72 0.05 -12.20
C ALA A 66 -9.82 0.52 -10.75
N ASP A 67 -10.71 -0.12 -10.01
CA ASP A 67 -10.88 0.12 -8.58
C ASP A 67 -10.16 -0.96 -7.78
N PHE A 68 -9.24 -0.52 -6.94
CA PHE A 68 -8.46 -1.34 -6.02
C PHE A 68 -8.87 -1.04 -4.59
N ARG A 69 -8.85 -2.08 -3.76
CA ARG A 69 -9.07 -2.00 -2.32
C ARG A 69 -7.84 -2.54 -1.61
N ALA A 70 -7.10 -1.66 -0.93
CA ALA A 70 -5.99 -2.05 -0.07
C ALA A 70 -6.46 -2.10 1.39
N ALA A 71 -6.38 -3.28 2.00
CA ALA A 71 -6.64 -3.48 3.42
C ALA A 71 -5.31 -3.35 4.19
N VAL A 72 -5.21 -2.33 5.05
CA VAL A 72 -3.99 -2.00 5.78
C VAL A 72 -4.28 -1.96 7.28
N THR A 73 -3.48 -2.67 8.06
CA THR A 73 -3.49 -2.54 9.51
C THR A 73 -2.43 -1.53 9.94
N ILE A 74 -2.83 -0.59 10.79
CA ILE A 74 -1.93 0.39 11.39
C ILE A 74 -1.81 0.06 12.88
N GLU A 75 -0.64 -0.41 13.31
CA GLU A 75 -0.34 -0.73 14.70
C GLU A 75 0.28 0.47 15.41
N ASN A 76 -0.33 0.90 16.50
CA ASN A 76 0.13 2.02 17.31
C ASN A 76 0.78 1.53 18.62
N PRO A 77 2.10 1.59 18.78
CA PRO A 77 2.78 1.23 20.03
C PRO A 77 2.67 2.31 21.13
N ASN A 78 2.09 3.48 20.85
CA ASN A 78 2.08 4.65 21.72
C ASN A 78 0.76 4.82 22.49
N ARG A 79 0.60 6.00 23.10
CA ARG A 79 -0.72 6.50 23.52
C ARG A 79 -1.62 6.73 22.31
N GLU A 80 -2.88 7.05 22.55
CA GLU A 80 -3.83 7.39 21.48
C GLU A 80 -3.24 8.45 20.54
N LEU A 81 -3.40 8.23 19.23
CA LEU A 81 -2.90 9.13 18.19
C LEU A 81 -4.05 9.55 17.28
N LYS A 82 -4.02 10.81 16.83
CA LYS A 82 -4.93 11.29 15.79
C LYS A 82 -4.19 11.34 14.46
N LEU A 83 -4.73 10.64 13.48
CA LEU A 83 -4.29 10.64 12.09
C LEU A 83 -5.08 11.68 11.32
N THR A 84 -4.38 12.53 10.58
CA THR A 84 -4.94 13.52 9.68
C THR A 84 -4.21 13.52 8.35
N ASP A 85 -4.79 14.15 7.34
CA ASP A 85 -4.17 14.30 6.02
C ASP A 85 -3.67 12.99 5.39
N LEU A 86 -4.50 11.94 5.49
CA LEU A 86 -4.15 10.65 4.93
C LEU A 86 -4.26 10.72 3.41
N SER A 87 -3.14 10.51 2.73
CA SER A 87 -3.04 10.43 1.28
C SER A 87 -2.30 9.16 0.88
N TYR A 88 -2.63 8.64 -0.30
CA TYR A 88 -2.02 7.44 -0.84
C TYR A 88 -1.87 7.52 -2.35
N ARG A 89 -0.83 6.86 -2.86
CA ARG A 89 -0.50 6.79 -4.27
C ARG A 89 -0.19 5.35 -4.64
N LEU A 90 -0.79 4.85 -5.71
CA LEU A 90 -0.54 3.53 -6.26
C LEU A 90 0.32 3.66 -7.53
N THR A 91 1.45 2.97 -7.49
CA THR A 91 2.39 2.85 -8.60
C THR A 91 2.41 1.39 -9.05
N LEU A 92 2.24 1.14 -10.34
CA LEU A 92 2.32 -0.19 -10.96
C LEU A 92 3.48 -0.18 -11.97
N ASN A 93 4.44 -1.11 -11.81
CA ASN A 93 5.66 -1.17 -12.61
C ASN A 93 6.35 0.21 -12.76
N ASP A 94 6.50 0.90 -11.63
CA ASP A 94 7.15 2.21 -11.55
C ASP A 94 6.39 3.36 -12.27
N VAL A 95 5.14 3.14 -12.68
CA VAL A 95 4.24 4.17 -13.22
C VAL A 95 3.12 4.48 -12.22
N GLU A 96 2.96 5.75 -11.85
CA GLU A 96 1.83 6.21 -11.06
C GLU A 96 0.55 6.01 -11.86
N CYS A 97 -0.35 5.17 -11.34
CA CYS A 97 -1.63 4.88 -12.00
C CYS A 97 -2.82 5.42 -11.21
N GLY A 98 -2.67 5.67 -9.91
CA GLY A 98 -3.79 6.13 -9.08
C GLY A 98 -3.34 6.87 -7.83
N ARG A 99 -4.21 7.73 -7.33
CA ARG A 99 -4.00 8.49 -6.08
C ARG A 99 -5.33 8.73 -5.38
N GLY A 100 -5.28 8.87 -4.06
CA GLY A 100 -6.45 9.24 -3.27
C GLY A 100 -6.07 9.94 -1.98
N ARG A 101 -7.07 10.57 -1.35
CA ARG A 101 -6.92 11.28 -0.09
C ARG A 101 -8.17 11.05 0.74
N ARG A 102 -7.99 10.83 2.04
CA ARG A 102 -9.05 10.82 3.03
C ARG A 102 -8.89 12.04 3.95
N PRO A 103 -9.80 13.02 3.87
CA PRO A 103 -9.76 14.20 4.74
C PRO A 103 -10.22 13.89 6.18
N GLU A 104 -10.84 12.73 6.38
CA GLU A 104 -11.37 12.28 7.66
C GLU A 104 -10.25 12.10 8.70
N LYS A 105 -10.53 12.50 9.94
CA LYS A 105 -9.62 12.29 11.07
C LYS A 105 -9.86 10.87 11.60
N LEU A 106 -8.81 10.06 11.65
CA LEU A 106 -8.88 8.72 12.23
C LEU A 106 -8.22 8.72 13.61
N THR A 107 -8.79 7.97 14.55
CA THR A 107 -8.23 7.82 15.91
C THR A 107 -7.62 6.43 16.04
N LEU A 108 -6.30 6.37 16.22
CA LEU A 108 -5.59 5.13 16.54
C LEU A 108 -5.67 4.87 18.04
N PRO A 109 -6.21 3.72 18.47
CA PRO A 109 -6.30 3.40 19.89
C PRO A 109 -4.90 3.30 20.52
N LYS A 110 -4.83 3.57 21.83
CA LYS A 110 -3.60 3.41 22.61
C LYS A 110 -3.14 1.95 22.60
N LYS A 111 -1.88 1.70 22.25
CA LYS A 111 -1.27 0.35 22.22
C LYS A 111 -2.12 -0.67 21.44
N GLY A 112 -2.80 -0.22 20.40
CA GLY A 112 -3.76 -1.02 19.63
C GLY A 112 -3.50 -0.94 18.13
N ALA A 113 -4.38 -1.58 17.37
CA ALA A 113 -4.35 -1.57 15.92
C ALA A 113 -5.65 -0.97 15.35
N LEU A 114 -5.55 -0.40 14.16
CA LEU A 114 -6.69 0.08 13.38
C LEU A 114 -6.62 -0.50 11.98
N ASP A 115 -7.67 -1.19 11.57
CA ASP A 115 -7.81 -1.68 10.19
C ASP A 115 -8.45 -0.59 9.34
N VAL A 116 -7.73 -0.17 8.30
CA VAL A 116 -8.18 0.87 7.38
C VAL A 116 -8.19 0.30 5.97
N THR A 117 -9.21 0.68 5.22
CA THR A 117 -9.35 0.31 3.81
C THR A 117 -9.10 1.53 2.93
N PHE A 118 -8.15 1.44 1.99
CA PHE A 118 -7.86 2.49 1.03
C PHE A 118 -8.48 2.13 -0.33
N PRO A 119 -9.54 2.83 -0.76
CA PRO A 119 -10.06 2.72 -2.12
C PRO A 119 -9.15 3.53 -3.04
N VAL A 120 -8.54 2.87 -4.03
CA VAL A 120 -7.70 3.51 -5.04
C VAL A 120 -8.32 3.27 -6.39
N THR A 121 -8.75 4.33 -7.07
CA THR A 121 -9.07 4.26 -8.50
C THR A 121 -7.80 4.59 -9.28
N GLY A 122 -7.44 3.72 -10.21
CA GLY A 122 -6.26 3.89 -11.06
C GLY A 122 -6.58 3.77 -12.54
N ASP A 123 -5.87 4.55 -13.35
CA ASP A 123 -5.90 4.50 -14.80
C ASP A 123 -4.86 3.49 -15.31
N LEU A 124 -5.34 2.34 -15.78
CA LEU A 124 -4.52 1.26 -16.32
C LEU A 124 -3.91 1.58 -17.68
N SER A 125 -4.43 2.56 -18.41
CA SER A 125 -3.90 2.94 -19.72
C SER A 125 -2.51 3.57 -19.61
N THR A 126 -2.21 4.19 -18.47
CA THR A 126 -0.89 4.75 -18.15
C THR A 126 0.20 3.69 -18.07
N VAL A 127 -0.15 2.43 -17.79
CA VAL A 127 0.79 1.33 -17.63
C VAL A 127 0.98 0.63 -18.99
N PRO A 128 2.12 0.78 -19.68
CA PRO A 128 2.24 0.38 -21.10
C PRO A 128 1.98 -1.12 -21.34
N ARG A 129 2.43 -1.98 -20.42
CA ARG A 129 2.20 -3.43 -20.48
C ARG A 129 0.70 -3.78 -20.38
N LEU A 130 -0.05 -3.05 -19.56
CA LEU A 130 -1.49 -3.24 -19.39
C LEU A 130 -2.24 -2.75 -20.63
N GLY A 131 -1.93 -1.54 -21.10
CA GLY A 131 -2.50 -0.99 -22.33
C GLY A 131 -2.32 -1.92 -23.52
N LEU A 132 -1.09 -2.42 -23.75
CA LEU A 132 -0.81 -3.33 -24.86
C LEU A 132 -1.58 -4.65 -24.73
N SER A 133 -1.64 -5.24 -23.54
CA SER A 133 -2.39 -6.49 -23.32
C SER A 133 -3.89 -6.34 -23.53
N ALA A 134 -4.47 -5.19 -23.12
CA ALA A 134 -5.88 -4.89 -23.28
C ALA A 134 -6.26 -4.63 -24.74
N LEU A 135 -5.34 -4.08 -25.53
CA LEU A 135 -5.48 -3.88 -26.98
C LEU A 135 -5.37 -5.20 -27.75
N LEU A 136 -4.36 -6.02 -27.44
CA LEU A 136 -4.09 -7.27 -28.15
C LEU A 136 -5.01 -8.43 -27.73
N GLY A 137 -5.80 -8.26 -26.66
CA GLY A 137 -6.62 -9.36 -26.12
C GLY A 137 -5.78 -10.56 -25.67
N ALA A 138 -4.51 -10.33 -25.36
CA ALA A 138 -3.54 -11.38 -25.11
C ALA A 138 -3.84 -12.07 -23.77
N SER A 139 -3.88 -13.40 -23.81
CA SER A 139 -3.79 -14.22 -22.59
C SER A 139 -2.35 -14.15 -22.11
N LEU A 140 -2.12 -13.54 -20.96
CA LEU A 140 -0.79 -13.40 -20.40
C LEU A 140 -0.43 -14.64 -19.59
N ASP A 141 0.80 -15.12 -19.76
CA ASP A 141 1.32 -16.31 -19.08
C ASP A 141 1.15 -16.21 -17.56
N GLU A 142 0.95 -17.37 -16.93
CA GLU A 142 0.61 -17.50 -15.51
C GLU A 142 1.68 -16.91 -14.55
N GLY A 143 2.90 -16.66 -15.07
CA GLY A 143 4.04 -16.11 -14.34
C GLY A 143 4.22 -14.59 -14.42
N VAL A 144 3.46 -13.86 -15.25
CA VAL A 144 3.67 -12.41 -15.37
C VAL A 144 3.12 -11.70 -14.13
N ARG A 145 4.02 -11.02 -13.39
CA ARG A 145 3.71 -10.26 -12.19
C ARG A 145 3.92 -8.77 -12.42
N LEU A 146 2.99 -7.97 -11.93
CA LEU A 146 3.10 -6.52 -11.86
C LEU A 146 3.59 -6.14 -10.47
N ARG A 147 4.71 -5.42 -10.40
CA ARG A 147 5.16 -4.86 -9.14
C ARG A 147 4.25 -3.70 -8.79
N TYR A 148 3.73 -3.67 -7.56
CA TYR A 148 3.01 -2.52 -7.05
C TYR A 148 3.76 -1.87 -5.88
N VAL A 149 3.61 -0.56 -5.76
CA VAL A 149 4.04 0.24 -4.62
C VAL A 149 2.89 1.16 -4.22
N ILE A 150 2.48 1.10 -2.97
CA ILE A 150 1.53 2.02 -2.37
C ILE A 150 2.31 2.92 -1.43
N ASP A 151 2.52 4.17 -1.83
CA ASP A 151 3.06 5.21 -0.96
C ASP A 151 1.90 5.77 -0.14
N VAL A 152 1.96 5.63 1.18
CA VAL A 152 0.98 6.16 2.13
C VAL A 152 1.63 7.26 2.94
N GLU A 153 0.97 8.40 3.04
CA GLU A 153 1.43 9.55 3.79
C GLU A 153 0.31 10.08 4.69
N PHE A 154 0.62 10.37 5.95
CA PHE A 154 -0.36 10.91 6.90
C PHE A 154 0.35 11.70 8.01
N ASP A 155 -0.39 12.62 8.62
CA ASP A 155 0.06 13.37 9.78
C ASP A 155 -0.43 12.70 11.05
N VAL A 156 0.47 12.54 12.01
CA VAL A 156 0.18 12.10 13.37
C VAL A 156 0.25 13.30 14.29
N SER A 157 -0.84 13.54 15.03
CA SER A 157 -0.85 14.49 16.15
C SER A 157 -0.64 13.74 17.48
N VAL A 158 0.45 14.05 18.19
CA VAL A 158 0.80 13.44 19.50
C VAL A 158 0.58 14.49 20.58
N LEU A 159 -0.55 14.38 21.30
CA LEU A 159 -1.04 15.48 22.13
C LEU A 159 -1.17 16.78 21.27
N TRP A 160 -1.73 17.85 21.79
CA TRP A 160 -1.92 19.09 20.99
C TRP A 160 -0.61 19.78 20.60
N LEU A 161 0.54 19.24 21.01
CA LEU A 161 1.86 19.90 20.98
C LEU A 161 2.73 19.47 19.81
N PHE A 162 2.48 18.31 19.20
CA PHE A 162 3.35 17.75 18.16
C PHE A 162 2.54 17.24 16.99
N LYS A 163 2.96 17.64 15.79
CA LYS A 163 2.52 17.05 14.52
C LYS A 163 3.74 16.44 13.86
N ARG A 164 3.57 15.24 13.30
CA ARG A 164 4.63 14.57 12.54
C ARG A 164 4.04 13.92 11.31
N ARG A 165 4.62 14.20 10.16
CA ARG A 165 4.29 13.55 8.91
C ARG A 165 4.99 12.20 8.83
N ILE A 166 4.24 11.15 8.54
CA ILE A 166 4.73 9.78 8.42
C ILE A 166 4.50 9.33 6.98
N ARG A 167 5.54 8.75 6.39
CA ARG A 167 5.53 8.18 5.04
C ARG A 167 5.89 6.70 5.12
N ALA A 168 5.05 5.85 4.55
CA ALA A 168 5.26 4.42 4.48
C ALA A 168 5.11 3.93 3.03
N LYS A 169 5.99 3.01 2.61
CA LYS A 169 5.91 2.38 1.29
C LYS A 169 5.55 0.92 1.44
N LEU A 170 4.39 0.53 0.94
CA LEU A 170 3.92 -0.85 0.92
C LEU A 170 4.18 -1.42 -0.46
N LYS A 171 4.92 -2.53 -0.55
CA LYS A 171 5.32 -3.13 -1.83
C LYS A 171 4.79 -4.55 -1.94
N GLY A 172 4.59 -5.00 -3.17
CA GLY A 172 4.31 -6.40 -3.47
C GLY A 172 4.16 -6.63 -4.96
N ASP A 173 3.66 -7.81 -5.30
CA ASP A 173 3.45 -8.23 -6.67
C ASP A 173 2.00 -8.67 -6.87
N LEU A 174 1.38 -8.20 -7.95
CA LEU A 174 0.03 -8.55 -8.35
C LEU A 174 0.09 -9.46 -9.60
N PRO A 175 -0.60 -10.61 -9.60
CA PRO A 175 -0.63 -11.48 -10.77
C PRO A 175 -1.41 -10.81 -11.89
N LEU A 176 -0.74 -10.58 -13.02
CA LEU A 176 -1.30 -9.82 -14.12
C LEU A 176 -2.55 -10.49 -14.74
N ARG A 177 -2.59 -11.83 -14.74
CA ARG A 177 -3.75 -12.60 -15.21
C ARG A 177 -5.06 -12.20 -14.53
N GLU A 178 -5.02 -11.85 -13.24
CA GLU A 178 -6.23 -11.52 -12.48
C GLU A 178 -6.86 -10.22 -13.01
N LEU A 179 -6.03 -9.21 -13.34
CA LEU A 179 -6.47 -7.98 -13.98
C LEU A 179 -7.05 -8.24 -15.37
N VAL A 180 -6.38 -9.04 -16.19
CA VAL A 180 -6.80 -9.33 -17.57
C VAL A 180 -8.11 -10.10 -17.62
N VAL A 181 -8.26 -11.12 -16.79
CA VAL A 181 -9.50 -11.91 -16.70
C VAL A 181 -10.66 -11.01 -16.25
N LYS A 182 -10.45 -10.13 -15.26
CA LYS A 182 -11.47 -9.16 -14.84
C LYS A 182 -11.82 -8.17 -15.95
N MET A 183 -10.84 -7.61 -16.67
CA MET A 183 -11.07 -6.76 -17.85
C MET A 183 -11.92 -7.47 -18.92
N ALA A 184 -11.58 -8.71 -19.25
CA ALA A 184 -12.29 -9.50 -20.24
C ALA A 184 -13.75 -9.78 -19.81
N SER A 185 -13.96 -10.07 -18.53
CA SER A 185 -15.31 -10.29 -17.97
C SER A 185 -16.18 -9.03 -18.02
N ALA A 186 -15.61 -7.86 -17.75
CA ALA A 186 -16.34 -6.58 -17.79
C ALA A 186 -16.79 -6.22 -19.22
N ARG A 187 -15.96 -6.45 -20.24
CA ARG A 187 -16.33 -6.23 -21.64
C ARG A 187 -17.48 -7.12 -22.10
N ARG A 188 -17.52 -8.38 -21.64
CA ARG A 188 -18.56 -9.34 -22.04
C ARG A 188 -19.93 -8.96 -21.49
N GLY A 189 -19.99 -8.46 -20.25
CA GLY A 189 -21.23 -8.00 -19.62
C GLY A 189 -21.87 -6.77 -20.30
N ARG A 190 -21.08 -5.87 -20.90
CA ARG A 190 -21.63 -4.72 -21.67
C ARG A 190 -22.29 -5.10 -22.99
N ARG A 191 -21.92 -6.25 -23.57
CA ARG A 191 -22.46 -6.69 -24.88
C ARG A 191 -23.81 -7.39 -24.79
N SER A 192 -24.27 -7.79 -23.60
CA SER A 192 -25.55 -8.48 -23.41
C SER A 192 -26.70 -7.56 -22.94
N ALA A 193 -26.45 -6.26 -22.78
CA ALA A 193 -27.42 -5.28 -22.30
C ALA A 193 -27.80 -4.22 -23.35
N GLY A 194 -27.46 -4.47 -24.62
CA GLY A 194 -27.78 -3.61 -25.76
C GLY A 194 -28.56 -4.36 -26.83
#